data_AF-A0A2N2JGB1-F1
#
_entry.id   AF-A0A2N2JGB1-F1
#
_cell.length_a   1.000
_cell.length_b   1.000
_cell.length_c   1.000
_cell.angle_alpha   90.00
_cell.angle_beta   90.00
_cell.angle_gamma   90.00
#
_symmetry.space_group_name_H-M   'P 1'
#
loop_
_entity.id
_entity.type
_entity.pdbx_description
1 polymer ?
#
loop_
_entity_poly.entity_id
_entity_poly.type
_entity_poly.pdbx_seq_one_letter_code
_entity_poly.pdbx_strand_id
1 'polypeptide(L)'
;MMRKSHFALMVVAGVCLGGTALAAPSKAVLEKGIRASHVAMNGTRAAFTSVKVLKTGPVENKSQAQCIPVQVQVTYTATDNPPPPRGHADKTCSGVGDWGMCRKKDPYGKYGPWRVSIIDFYNNCGRLR
;
A
#
# COMPACT_ATOMS: atom_id res chain seq x y z
N MET A 1 15.41 5.21 -67.57
CA MET A 1 13.95 5.16 -67.81
C MET A 1 13.23 5.17 -66.46
N MET A 2 12.32 6.14 -66.25
CA MET A 2 11.07 6.13 -65.43
C MET A 2 11.05 5.37 -64.08
N ARG A 3 10.54 5.88 -62.93
CA ARG A 3 9.60 6.97 -62.61
C ARG A 3 9.74 7.30 -61.10
N LYS A 4 9.47 8.56 -60.73
CA LYS A 4 9.10 8.98 -59.37
C LYS A 4 7.79 8.31 -58.96
N SER A 5 7.71 7.81 -57.73
CA SER A 5 6.46 7.69 -56.97
C SER A 5 6.75 7.98 -55.49
N HIS A 6 6.21 9.10 -55.01
CA HIS A 6 6.14 9.41 -53.58
C HIS A 6 5.08 8.51 -52.94
N PHE A 7 5.47 7.70 -51.96
CA PHE A 7 4.53 7.16 -50.99
C PHE A 7 4.95 7.67 -49.62
N ALA A 8 4.19 8.65 -49.14
CA ALA A 8 4.17 9.02 -47.73
C ALA A 8 3.64 7.82 -46.95
N LEU A 9 4.50 7.16 -46.17
CA LEU A 9 4.05 6.27 -45.12
C LEU A 9 4.11 7.04 -43.82
N MET A 10 2.95 7.56 -43.41
CA MET A 10 2.67 7.91 -42.03
C MET A 10 3.09 6.73 -41.16
N VAL A 11 4.18 6.88 -40.41
CA VAL A 11 4.37 6.05 -39.21
C VAL A 11 3.36 6.58 -38.23
N VAL A 12 2.16 5.99 -38.29
CA VAL A 12 1.16 6.05 -37.24
C VAL A 12 1.91 5.85 -35.94
N ALA A 13 1.82 6.85 -35.07
CA ALA A 13 2.16 6.72 -33.66
C ALA A 13 1.44 5.46 -33.18
N GLY A 14 2.18 4.35 -33.12
CA GLY A 14 1.77 3.14 -32.45
C GLY A 14 1.71 3.51 -30.99
N VAL A 15 0.57 4.05 -30.57
CA VAL A 15 0.18 4.12 -29.18
C VAL A 15 0.27 2.69 -28.72
N CYS A 16 1.33 2.36 -27.97
CA CYS A 16 1.37 1.14 -27.20
C CYS A 16 0.23 1.23 -26.17
N LEU A 17 -1.00 0.93 -26.59
CA LEU A 17 -2.12 0.53 -25.74
C LEU A 17 -1.90 -0.93 -25.28
N GLY A 18 -0.66 -1.23 -24.89
CA GLY A 18 -0.17 -2.55 -24.55
C GLY A 18 0.32 -2.54 -23.12
N GLY A 19 -0.60 -2.81 -22.20
CA GLY A 19 -0.33 -3.12 -20.80
C GLY A 19 0.41 -2.00 -20.06
N THR A 20 -0.33 -1.10 -19.43
CA THR A 20 0.24 -0.41 -18.28
C THR A 20 0.71 -1.49 -17.31
N ALA A 21 2.03 -1.74 -17.29
CA ALA A 21 2.67 -2.19 -16.07
C ALA A 21 2.29 -1.12 -15.06
N LEU A 22 1.16 -1.31 -14.35
CA LEU A 22 0.67 -0.36 -13.38
C LEU A 22 1.81 -0.19 -12.40
N ALA A 23 2.50 0.94 -12.54
CA ALA A 23 3.70 1.24 -11.80
C ALA A 23 3.42 1.04 -10.31
N ALA A 24 4.44 0.60 -9.58
CA ALA A 24 4.33 0.52 -8.13
C ALA A 24 3.75 1.85 -7.60
N PRO A 25 2.74 1.81 -6.71
CA PRO A 25 2.14 3.01 -6.17
C PRO A 25 3.21 3.91 -5.58
N SER A 26 3.05 5.22 -5.77
CA SER A 26 3.99 6.19 -5.21
C SER A 26 4.00 6.12 -3.69
N LYS A 27 5.06 6.66 -3.07
CA LYS A 27 5.19 6.77 -1.62
C LYS A 27 3.97 7.41 -0.95
N ALA A 28 3.44 8.48 -1.54
CA ALA A 28 2.24 9.16 -1.03
C ALA A 28 0.99 8.26 -1.07
N VAL A 29 0.83 7.44 -2.11
CA VAL A 29 -0.28 6.48 -2.22
C VAL A 29 -0.14 5.38 -1.17
N LEU A 30 1.08 4.91 -0.92
CA LEU A 30 1.39 3.94 0.14
C LEU A 30 1.02 4.51 1.53
N GLU A 31 1.49 5.72 1.86
CA GLU A 31 1.18 6.37 3.15
C GLU A 31 -0.32 6.60 3.35
N LYS A 32 -1.04 7.01 2.30
CA LYS A 32 -2.50 7.18 2.34
C LYS A 32 -3.22 5.85 2.57
N GLY A 33 -2.83 4.80 1.86
CA GLY A 33 -3.42 3.46 2.01
C GLY A 33 -3.22 2.91 3.41
N ILE A 34 -2.03 3.12 3.99
CA ILE A 34 -1.68 2.68 5.34
C ILE A 34 -2.46 3.47 6.39
N ARG A 35 -2.57 4.78 6.26
CA ARG A 35 -3.38 5.61 7.17
C ARG A 35 -4.86 5.22 7.17
N ALA A 36 -5.40 4.83 6.00
CA ALA A 36 -6.77 4.37 5.85
C ALA A 36 -6.98 2.91 6.29
N SER A 37 -5.90 2.15 6.51
CA SER A 37 -6.01 0.80 7.04
C SER A 37 -6.38 0.87 8.53
N HIS A 38 -7.43 0.16 8.91
CA HIS A 38 -7.74 -0.04 10.32
C HIS A 38 -6.95 -1.25 10.79
N VAL A 39 -6.00 -1.04 11.71
CA VAL A 39 -5.30 -2.13 12.36
C VAL A 39 -5.93 -2.35 13.72
N ALA A 40 -6.61 -3.48 13.89
CA ALA A 40 -6.90 -3.99 15.22
C ALA A 40 -5.57 -4.51 15.80
N MET A 41 -4.97 -3.75 16.71
CA MET A 41 -3.74 -4.15 17.38
C MET A 41 -4.14 -4.82 18.69
N ASN A 42 -4.11 -6.16 18.73
CA ASN A 42 -4.37 -6.93 19.95
C ASN A 42 -5.68 -6.56 20.68
N GLY A 43 -6.78 -6.40 19.92
CA GLY A 43 -8.09 -6.00 20.47
C GLY A 43 -8.30 -4.48 20.61
N THR A 44 -7.24 -3.68 20.58
CA THR A 44 -7.28 -2.21 20.63
C THR A 44 -7.57 -1.61 19.27
N ARG A 45 -8.43 -0.58 19.23
CA ARG A 45 -8.58 0.28 18.06
C ARG A 45 -7.40 1.25 18.01
N ALA A 46 -6.59 1.16 16.96
CA ALA A 46 -5.51 2.11 16.70
C ALA A 46 -5.93 3.08 15.58
N ALA A 47 -5.86 4.39 15.86
CA ALA A 47 -6.05 5.43 14.86
C ALA A 47 -4.70 6.06 14.50
N PHE A 48 -4.24 5.89 13.25
CA PHE A 48 -2.96 6.45 12.81
C PHE A 48 -3.03 7.98 12.68
N THR A 49 -2.26 8.68 13.50
CA THR A 49 -2.08 10.13 13.43
C THR A 49 -0.98 10.50 12.44
N SER A 50 0.07 9.68 12.34
CA SER A 50 1.15 9.86 11.37
C SER A 50 1.57 8.53 10.75
N VAL A 51 1.88 8.56 9.47
CA VAL A 51 2.41 7.44 8.70
C VAL A 51 3.52 8.00 7.82
N LYS A 52 4.69 7.38 7.90
CA LYS A 52 5.83 7.71 7.06
C LYS A 52 6.38 6.42 6.49
N VAL A 53 6.43 6.31 5.17
CA VAL A 53 7.14 5.21 4.51
C VAL A 53 8.63 5.46 4.62
N LEU A 54 9.35 4.51 5.20
CA LEU A 54 10.81 4.58 5.34
C LEU A 54 11.48 3.98 4.11
N LYS A 55 11.01 2.80 3.68
CA LYS A 55 11.60 2.04 2.59
C LYS A 55 10.51 1.29 1.81
N THR A 56 10.71 1.17 0.51
CA THR A 56 9.90 0.34 -0.38
C THR A 56 10.82 -0.66 -1.06
N GLY A 57 10.47 -1.95 -1.02
CA GLY A 57 11.19 -2.98 -1.76
C GLY A 57 10.67 -3.16 -3.19
N PRO A 58 11.24 -4.13 -3.93
CA PRO A 58 10.79 -4.45 -5.28
C PRO A 58 9.38 -5.06 -5.29
N VAL A 59 8.70 -5.01 -6.43
CA VAL A 59 7.43 -5.72 -6.61
C VAL A 59 7.70 -7.22 -6.68
N GLU A 60 7.13 -7.96 -5.73
CA GLU A 60 7.10 -9.42 -5.72
C GLU A 60 5.88 -9.93 -6.48
N ASN A 61 6.13 -10.76 -7.50
CA ASN A 61 5.08 -11.39 -8.29
C ASN A 61 4.83 -12.82 -7.79
N LYS A 62 3.60 -13.09 -7.36
CA LYS A 62 3.07 -14.42 -7.05
C LYS A 62 1.99 -14.78 -8.08
N SER A 63 1.66 -16.07 -8.20
CA SER A 63 0.74 -16.58 -9.23
C SER A 63 -0.59 -15.79 -9.32
N GLN A 64 -1.15 -15.44 -8.17
CA GLN A 64 -2.43 -14.72 -8.04
C GLN A 64 -2.31 -13.36 -7.35
N ALA A 65 -1.11 -12.88 -7.02
CA ALA A 65 -0.94 -11.65 -6.27
C ALA A 65 0.35 -10.92 -6.65
N GLN A 66 0.33 -9.60 -6.54
CA GLN A 66 1.52 -8.76 -6.53
C GLN A 66 1.60 -8.06 -5.19
N CYS A 67 2.76 -8.11 -4.57
CA CYS A 67 3.01 -7.46 -3.29
C CYS A 67 4.26 -6.60 -3.36
N ILE A 68 4.25 -5.51 -2.60
CA ILE A 68 5.40 -4.63 -2.42
C ILE A 68 5.67 -4.60 -0.93
N PRO A 69 6.83 -5.06 -0.45
CA PRO A 69 7.20 -4.89 0.95
C PRO A 69 7.51 -3.41 1.21
N VAL A 70 7.04 -2.91 2.34
CA VAL A 70 7.10 -1.51 2.74
C VAL A 70 7.46 -1.45 4.21
N GLN A 71 8.56 -0.80 4.54
CA GLN A 71 8.85 -0.48 5.94
C GLN A 71 8.24 0.89 6.26
N VAL A 72 7.47 0.95 7.33
CA VAL A 72 6.78 2.17 7.77
C VAL A 72 7.07 2.50 9.21
N GLN A 73 7.16 3.80 9.47
CA GLN A 73 7.08 4.36 10.80
C GLN A 73 5.70 4.96 10.97
N VAL A 74 5.02 4.61 12.06
CA VAL A 74 3.68 5.11 12.36
C VAL A 74 3.62 5.68 13.76
N THR A 75 2.81 6.72 13.90
CA THR A 75 2.31 7.22 15.18
C THR A 75 0.81 7.00 15.20
N TYR A 76 0.29 6.47 16.28
CA TYR A 76 -1.13 6.16 16.43
C TYR A 76 -1.60 6.42 17.84
N THR A 77 -2.89 6.70 17.96
CA THR A 77 -3.59 6.73 19.24
C THR A 77 -4.22 5.36 19.46
N ALA A 78 -3.87 4.72 20.57
CA ALA A 78 -4.48 3.49 21.03
C ALA A 78 -5.56 3.80 22.08
N THR A 79 -6.74 3.20 21.90
CA THR A 79 -7.85 3.25 22.84
C THR A 79 -8.30 1.83 23.16
N ASP A 80 -8.39 1.48 24.45
CA ASP A 80 -8.83 0.15 24.87
C ASP A 80 -10.25 -0.16 24.38
N ASN A 81 -10.53 -1.44 24.14
CA ASN A 81 -11.82 -1.88 23.61
C ASN A 81 -12.25 -3.23 24.25
N PRO A 82 -13.37 -3.26 25.00
CA PRO A 82 -14.29 -2.15 25.26
C PRO A 82 -13.66 -1.07 26.15
N PRO A 83 -14.15 0.19 26.07
CA PRO A 83 -13.67 1.24 26.96
C PRO A 83 -13.98 0.90 28.43
N PRO A 84 -13.00 0.85 29.36
CA PRO A 84 -13.26 0.75 30.78
C PRO A 84 -14.16 1.83 31.37
N PRO A 85 -14.76 1.57 32.54
CA PRO A 85 -15.84 2.37 33.09
C PRO A 85 -15.47 3.80 33.51
N ARG A 86 -14.19 4.14 33.73
CA ARG A 86 -13.74 5.49 34.10
C ARG A 86 -12.31 5.76 33.65
N GLY A 87 -12.11 6.95 33.05
CA GLY A 87 -10.80 7.57 32.86
C GLY A 87 -9.91 6.86 31.84
N HIS A 88 -10.09 7.17 30.55
CA HIS A 88 -9.13 6.76 29.53
C HIS A 88 -8.04 7.81 29.36
N ALA A 89 -6.79 7.33 29.36
CA ALA A 89 -5.71 8.03 28.71
C ALA A 89 -5.56 7.43 27.31
N ASP A 90 -6.06 8.13 26.29
CA ASP A 90 -5.64 7.89 24.92
C ASP A 90 -4.11 7.87 24.89
N LYS A 91 -3.53 6.73 24.49
CA LYS A 91 -2.09 6.61 24.47
C LYS A 91 -1.58 6.87 23.08
N THR A 92 -0.76 7.91 22.94
CA THR A 92 0.02 8.11 21.73
C THR A 92 1.18 7.11 21.73
N CYS A 93 1.21 6.29 20.69
CA CYS A 93 2.19 5.24 20.50
C CYS A 93 2.90 5.43 19.17
N SER A 94 4.13 4.96 19.11
CA SER A 94 4.89 4.90 17.86
C SER A 94 5.48 3.51 17.67
N GLY A 95 5.67 3.16 16.41
CA GLY A 95 6.21 1.87 16.02
C GLY A 95 6.78 1.92 14.62
N VAL A 96 7.59 0.90 14.33
CA VAL A 96 8.09 0.62 12.99
C VAL A 96 7.62 -0.79 12.65
N GLY A 97 7.10 -0.97 11.44
CA GLY A 97 6.66 -2.27 10.97
C GLY A 97 7.01 -2.52 9.53
N ASP A 98 7.11 -3.79 9.21
CA ASP A 98 7.23 -4.29 7.85
C ASP A 98 5.85 -4.69 7.36
N TRP A 99 5.37 -3.97 6.37
CA TRP A 99 4.04 -4.07 5.82
C TRP A 99 4.15 -4.45 4.34
N GLY A 100 3.03 -4.85 3.75
CA GLY A 100 2.91 -5.17 2.34
C GLY A 100 1.81 -4.34 1.72
N MET A 101 2.03 -3.79 0.54
CA MET A 101 0.94 -3.34 -0.31
C MET A 101 0.72 -4.42 -1.36
N CYS A 102 -0.42 -5.10 -1.29
CA CYS A 102 -0.73 -6.25 -2.14
C CYS A 102 -1.99 -6.01 -2.98
N ARG A 103 -2.00 -6.55 -4.20
CA ARG A 103 -3.19 -6.68 -5.03
C ARG A 103 -3.32 -8.12 -5.50
N LYS A 104 -4.56 -8.59 -5.63
CA LYS A 104 -4.86 -9.95 -6.09
C LYS A 104 -5.50 -9.91 -7.47
N LYS A 105 -5.31 -10.97 -8.24
CA LYS A 105 -6.07 -11.19 -9.47
C LYS A 105 -7.50 -11.58 -9.14
N ASP A 106 -8.44 -11.06 -9.91
CA ASP A 106 -9.81 -11.55 -9.94
C ASP A 106 -9.87 -12.89 -10.74
N PRO A 107 -11.03 -13.58 -10.77
CA PRO A 107 -11.19 -14.81 -11.55
C PRO A 107 -10.94 -14.67 -13.06
N TYR A 108 -10.94 -13.43 -13.58
CA TYR A 108 -10.68 -13.11 -14.98
C TYR A 108 -9.21 -12.72 -15.23
N GLY A 109 -8.34 -12.85 -14.22
CA GLY A 109 -6.91 -12.58 -14.31
C GLY A 109 -6.52 -11.10 -14.21
N LYS A 110 -7.47 -10.19 -13.96
CA LYS A 110 -7.19 -8.75 -13.80
C LYS A 110 -6.82 -8.44 -12.36
N TYR A 111 -5.80 -7.60 -12.17
CA TYR A 111 -5.43 -7.16 -10.83
C TYR A 111 -6.44 -6.16 -10.27
N GLY A 112 -6.94 -6.43 -9.07
CA GLY A 112 -7.72 -5.49 -8.29
C GLY A 112 -6.88 -4.32 -7.73
N PRO A 113 -7.49 -3.45 -6.90
CA PRO A 113 -6.78 -2.33 -6.29
C PRO A 113 -5.70 -2.81 -5.30
N TRP A 114 -4.67 -2.00 -5.14
CA TRP A 114 -3.68 -2.17 -4.08
C TRP A 114 -4.35 -2.03 -2.70
N ARG A 115 -4.03 -2.96 -1.80
CA ARG A 115 -4.51 -3.00 -0.42
C ARG A 115 -3.35 -3.23 0.53
N VAL A 116 -3.47 -2.66 1.72
CA VAL A 116 -2.48 -2.87 2.78
C VAL A 116 -2.66 -4.25 3.40
N SER A 117 -1.55 -4.92 3.61
CA SER A 117 -1.39 -6.16 4.34
C SER A 117 -0.33 -5.93 5.40
N ILE A 118 -0.61 -6.21 6.66
CA ILE A 118 0.38 -6.07 7.73
C ILE A 118 1.16 -7.37 7.76
N ILE A 119 2.49 -7.31 7.71
CA ILE A 119 3.33 -8.51 7.80
C ILE A 119 3.81 -8.65 9.24
N ASP A 120 4.42 -7.59 9.76
CA ASP A 120 4.87 -7.51 11.14
C ASP A 120 4.80 -6.07 11.65
N PHE A 121 4.58 -5.89 12.95
CA PHE A 121 4.47 -4.58 13.56
C PHE A 121 5.03 -4.54 14.98
N TYR A 122 6.17 -3.89 15.14
CA TYR A 122 6.78 -3.63 16.43
C TYR A 122 6.40 -2.23 16.92
N ASN A 123 5.78 -2.18 18.10
CA ASN A 123 5.42 -0.92 18.73
C ASN A 123 5.97 -0.81 20.13
N ASN A 124 6.20 0.44 20.54
CA ASN A 124 6.62 0.78 21.90
C ASN A 124 5.43 1.22 22.76
N CYS A 125 4.22 0.71 22.48
CA CYS A 125 3.00 1.17 23.13
C CYS A 125 2.87 0.68 24.59
N GLY A 126 3.75 -0.22 25.03
CA GLY A 126 3.60 -0.94 26.30
C GLY A 126 2.34 -1.80 26.32
N ARG A 127 2.07 -2.49 27.42
CA ARG A 127 0.82 -3.25 27.57
C ARG A 127 -0.33 -2.26 27.81
N LEU A 128 -1.24 -2.18 26.84
CA LEU A 128 -2.56 -1.58 27.03
C LEU A 128 -3.31 -2.45 28.05
N ARG A 129 -3.98 -1.83 29.03
CA ARG A 129 -4.50 -2.50 30.24
C ARG A 129 -5.94 -2.94 30.08
#